data_AF-A0A928GXH8-F1
#
_entry.id   AF-A0A928GXH8-F1
#
_cell.length_a   1.000
_cell.length_b   1.000
_cell.length_c   1.000
_cell.angle_alpha   90.00
_cell.angle_beta   90.00
_cell.angle_gamma   90.00
#
_symmetry.space_group_name_H-M   'P 1'
#
loop_
_entity.id
_entity.type
_entity.pdbx_description
1 polymer ?
#
loop_
_entity_poly.entity_id
_entity_poly.type
_entity_poly.pdbx_seq_one_letter_code
_entity_poly.pdbx_strand_id
1 'polypeptide(L)'
;MENDVSAAVDRIHARECRGVTSISDETFRQLMENPQTVDVNSVNWDAGDPWTWTDLLIKQPQFADKCDRKVWNKFSADNWVVLLSEVPQLADKCNWRKLNKDNWLELLQKHPQLADKCNKWNEFSTADWRDLLCSHWQFADKFDKWNEFSQEDWRNLLISQPQSADKYTWSTLSDIDWRFLLYFQPQFADKCDKWDEFSCADWRDLLCCHPQFADKCGKWNEFSTTDWLTLLSCQPQLVDKYNNWNSFSGEAWAVWLTEYPQFANMCDWNKLSGNDWQYLLSCQPQFADKCDKWNEMERSVVLDFICKNPQITIKYDKWDEIDSSTWIELLRYPHLAAYCTWSKFSGHDWFLLLYVYPQFADKCDWSKLDMSDWRELLIYQPQFANMCDWDKFSWSDQVTIARRHDRFTNKCAWKKLDAKDWLYLLAFNPQFADKCDKWHKFSVYDWRYLLGYQSRFANKCDKWHKFSVYDWQYLLSEQPQLADKCDWDKFCSFDWAILLSEQPQLADKCDWDKLDMFDWCLLYAKQPELVKKHCRSKIKLWRIKFRTAVSSDLKKNFR
;
A
#
# COMPACT_ATOMS: atom_id res chain seq x y z
N MET A 1 -6.06 29.22 -20.45
CA MET A 1 -6.00 30.61 -20.96
C MET A 1 -5.78 31.64 -19.85
N GLU A 2 -6.26 31.44 -18.61
CA GLU A 2 -5.94 32.35 -17.48
C GLU A 2 -4.45 32.39 -17.08
N ASN A 3 -3.71 31.30 -17.27
CA ASN A 3 -2.28 31.23 -16.89
C ASN A 3 -1.32 32.03 -17.80
N ASP A 4 -1.71 32.36 -19.03
CA ASP A 4 -0.84 33.10 -19.96
C ASP A 4 -0.89 34.62 -19.77
N VAL A 5 -1.99 35.14 -19.21
CA VAL A 5 -2.15 36.58 -18.93
C VAL A 5 -1.35 36.99 -17.71
N SER A 6 -1.35 36.19 -16.64
CA SER A 6 -0.47 36.41 -15.48
C SER A 6 1.00 36.43 -15.89
N ALA A 7 1.41 35.50 -16.76
CA ALA A 7 2.78 35.41 -17.25
C ALA A 7 3.19 36.54 -18.20
N ALA A 8 2.23 37.23 -18.84
CA ALA A 8 2.49 38.41 -19.66
C ALA A 8 2.62 39.68 -18.79
N VAL A 9 1.75 39.84 -17.78
CA VAL A 9 1.84 40.90 -16.77
C VAL A 9 3.15 40.79 -15.98
N ASP A 10 3.52 39.58 -15.57
CA ASP A 10 4.80 39.33 -14.87
C ASP A 10 6.02 39.59 -15.76
N ARG A 11 5.93 39.33 -17.07
CA ARG A 11 7.02 39.59 -18.03
C ARG A 11 7.19 41.08 -18.36
N ILE A 12 6.11 41.87 -18.34
CA ILE A 12 6.16 43.32 -18.51
C ILE A 12 6.69 43.98 -17.23
N HIS A 13 6.19 43.59 -16.05
CA HIS A 13 6.73 44.06 -14.76
C HIS A 13 8.22 43.70 -14.57
N ALA A 14 8.65 42.49 -14.94
CA ALA A 14 10.03 42.06 -14.76
C ALA A 14 11.04 42.76 -15.69
N ARG A 15 10.59 43.37 -16.79
CA ARG A 15 11.48 44.02 -17.78
C ARG A 15 11.81 45.48 -17.43
N GLU A 16 11.01 46.16 -16.61
CA GLU A 16 11.20 47.58 -16.27
C GLU A 16 11.53 47.83 -14.78
N CYS A 17 11.27 46.90 -13.86
CA CYS A 17 11.55 47.08 -12.42
C CYS A 17 13.02 46.88 -11.98
N ARG A 18 14.02 47.17 -12.83
CA ARG A 18 15.43 47.22 -12.42
C ARG A 18 16.02 48.62 -12.57
N GLY A 19 15.83 49.42 -11.53
CA GLY A 19 16.72 50.53 -11.22
C GLY A 19 16.00 51.80 -10.75
N VAL A 20 16.42 52.27 -9.57
CA VAL A 20 16.10 53.55 -8.92
C VAL A 20 14.85 53.55 -8.05
N THR A 21 14.99 53.17 -6.77
CA THR A 21 14.05 53.55 -5.71
C THR A 21 14.28 55.02 -5.37
N SER A 22 13.51 55.90 -5.99
CA SER A 22 13.42 57.31 -5.64
C SER A 22 12.54 57.49 -4.39
N ILE A 23 12.70 58.59 -3.65
CA ILE A 23 11.85 58.91 -2.46
C ILE A 23 10.35 58.97 -2.84
N SER A 24 10.03 59.27 -4.10
CA SER A 24 8.67 59.22 -4.63
C SER A 24 8.06 57.82 -4.56
N ASP A 25 8.82 56.76 -4.84
CA ASP A 25 8.26 55.40 -4.97
C ASP A 25 7.80 54.85 -3.62
N GLU A 26 8.47 55.22 -2.53
CA GLU A 26 8.10 54.81 -1.18
C GLU A 26 6.82 55.50 -0.71
N THR A 27 6.63 56.77 -1.08
CA THR A 27 5.40 57.50 -0.75
C THR A 27 4.20 56.91 -1.48
N PHE A 28 4.35 56.54 -2.76
CA PHE A 28 3.30 55.87 -3.52
C PHE A 28 3.02 54.45 -3.00
N ARG A 29 4.04 53.70 -2.57
CA ARG A 29 3.85 52.41 -1.89
C ARG A 29 3.03 52.55 -0.62
N GLN A 30 3.35 53.53 0.23
CA GLN A 30 2.59 53.78 1.44
C GLN A 30 1.14 54.19 1.17
N LEU A 31 0.89 54.97 0.11
CA LEU A 31 -0.47 55.29 -0.33
C LEU A 31 -1.25 54.05 -0.80
N MET A 32 -0.59 53.10 -1.46
CA MET A 32 -1.21 51.86 -1.90
C MET A 32 -1.59 50.95 -0.72
N GLU A 33 -0.72 50.86 0.29
CA GLU A 33 -0.88 49.94 1.43
C GLU A 33 -1.70 50.54 2.57
N ASN A 34 -1.51 51.82 2.88
CA ASN A 34 -2.16 52.49 4.00
C ASN A 34 -2.37 54.00 3.72
N PRO A 35 -3.37 54.35 2.89
CA PRO A 35 -3.58 55.74 2.46
C PRO A 35 -3.92 56.70 3.60
N GLN A 36 -4.38 56.21 4.76
CA GLN A 36 -4.72 57.04 5.92
C GLN A 36 -3.50 57.54 6.69
N THR A 37 -2.33 56.91 6.53
CA THR A 37 -1.10 57.27 7.24
C THR A 37 -0.23 58.29 6.50
N VAL A 38 -0.56 58.60 5.25
CA VAL A 38 0.19 59.55 4.41
C VAL A 38 -0.56 60.88 4.37
N ASP A 39 0.12 61.99 4.68
CA ASP A 39 -0.44 63.32 4.44
C ASP A 39 -0.51 63.58 2.93
N VAL A 40 -1.69 63.35 2.36
CA VAL A 40 -2.04 63.49 0.94
C VAL A 40 -1.64 64.86 0.36
N ASN A 41 -1.56 65.92 1.17
CA ASN A 41 -1.16 67.25 0.72
C ASN A 41 0.37 67.41 0.59
N SER A 42 1.14 66.54 1.23
CA SER A 42 2.61 66.53 1.18
C SER A 42 3.17 65.72 0.00
N VAL A 43 2.31 64.94 -0.67
CA VAL A 43 2.69 64.07 -1.79
C VAL A 43 2.96 64.91 -3.04
N ASN A 44 4.15 64.76 -3.62
CA ASN A 44 4.47 65.31 -4.93
C ASN A 44 3.87 64.43 -6.05
N TRP A 45 2.62 64.71 -6.39
CA TRP A 45 1.86 63.99 -7.42
C TRP A 45 2.52 64.05 -8.82
N ASP A 46 3.33 65.07 -9.11
CA ASP A 46 4.03 65.17 -10.40
C ASP A 46 5.24 64.23 -10.54
N ALA A 47 5.73 63.63 -9.44
CA ALA A 47 6.97 62.84 -9.42
C ALA A 47 6.80 61.38 -9.83
N GLY A 48 5.59 60.82 -9.75
CA GLY A 48 5.34 59.42 -10.11
C GLY A 48 5.51 59.16 -11.60
N ASP A 49 6.14 58.03 -11.93
CA ASP A 49 6.11 57.49 -13.29
C ASP A 49 4.72 56.90 -13.62
N PRO A 50 4.40 56.69 -14.91
CA PRO A 50 3.08 56.20 -15.31
C PRO A 50 2.65 54.85 -14.72
N TRP A 51 3.57 53.91 -14.50
CA TRP A 51 3.23 52.60 -13.95
C TRP A 51 2.94 52.68 -12.46
N THR A 52 3.74 53.43 -11.71
CA THR A 52 3.46 53.71 -10.28
C THR A 52 2.10 54.35 -10.10
N TRP A 53 1.71 55.26 -11.01
CA TRP A 53 0.37 55.83 -11.02
C TRP A 53 -0.71 54.81 -11.42
N THR A 54 -0.44 53.94 -12.39
CA THR A 54 -1.35 52.86 -12.79
C THR A 54 -1.66 51.94 -11.60
N ASP A 55 -0.64 51.46 -10.90
CA ASP A 55 -0.78 50.59 -9.73
C ASP A 55 -1.54 51.28 -8.59
N LEU A 56 -1.23 52.55 -8.32
CA LEU A 56 -1.94 53.32 -7.31
C LEU A 56 -3.42 53.45 -7.65
N LEU A 57 -3.75 53.79 -8.90
CA LEU A 57 -5.15 54.01 -9.29
C LEU A 57 -5.94 52.71 -9.40
N ILE A 58 -5.30 51.58 -9.70
CA ILE A 58 -5.93 50.25 -9.61
C ILE A 58 -6.32 49.95 -8.17
N LYS A 59 -5.41 50.20 -7.22
CA LYS A 59 -5.67 49.92 -5.79
C LYS A 59 -6.55 50.95 -5.11
N GLN A 60 -6.46 52.22 -5.52
CA GLN A 60 -7.10 53.37 -4.88
C GLN A 60 -7.66 54.35 -5.94
N PRO A 61 -8.72 53.99 -6.69
CA PRO A 61 -9.27 54.80 -7.78
C PRO A 61 -9.69 56.22 -7.38
N GLN A 62 -10.00 56.46 -6.09
CA GLN A 62 -10.38 57.78 -5.57
C GLN A 62 -9.28 58.83 -5.70
N PHE A 63 -8.01 58.44 -5.90
CA PHE A 63 -6.93 59.39 -6.17
C PHE A 63 -6.90 59.89 -7.62
N ALA A 64 -7.81 59.44 -8.49
CA ALA A 64 -7.90 59.94 -9.87
C ALA A 64 -8.10 61.46 -9.95
N ASP A 65 -8.79 62.07 -8.99
CA ASP A 65 -8.98 63.54 -8.94
C ASP A 65 -7.69 64.30 -8.58
N LYS A 66 -6.66 63.61 -8.10
CA LYS A 66 -5.33 64.18 -7.84
C LYS A 66 -4.42 64.16 -9.08
N CYS A 67 -4.77 63.37 -10.09
CA CYS A 67 -4.08 63.37 -11.37
C CYS A 67 -4.53 64.57 -12.20
N ASP A 68 -3.61 65.51 -12.44
CA ASP A 68 -3.87 66.59 -13.37
C ASP A 68 -3.69 66.13 -14.83
N ARG A 69 -3.93 67.03 -15.78
CA ARG A 69 -3.78 66.73 -17.21
C ARG A 69 -2.34 66.34 -17.58
N LYS A 70 -1.33 66.83 -16.87
CA LYS A 70 0.07 66.47 -17.14
C LYS A 70 0.33 65.02 -16.75
N VAL A 71 -0.17 64.58 -15.59
CA VAL A 71 -0.06 63.17 -15.13
C VAL A 71 -0.72 62.23 -16.13
N TRP A 72 -1.99 62.45 -16.49
CA TRP A 72 -2.70 61.61 -17.46
C TRP A 72 -2.03 61.58 -18.84
N ASN A 73 -1.41 62.68 -19.25
CA ASN A 73 -0.67 62.73 -20.52
C ASN A 73 0.63 61.91 -20.50
N LYS A 74 1.15 61.51 -19.32
CA LYS A 74 2.31 60.63 -19.24
C LYS A 74 1.96 59.16 -19.50
N PHE A 75 0.71 58.75 -19.27
CA PHE A 75 0.28 57.37 -19.47
C PHE A 75 0.48 56.93 -20.92
N SER A 76 1.22 55.84 -21.12
CA SER A 76 1.32 55.14 -22.40
C SER A 76 -0.02 54.48 -22.73
N ALA A 77 -0.13 53.90 -23.93
CA ALA A 77 -1.31 53.15 -24.30
C ALA A 77 -1.49 51.92 -23.41
N ASP A 78 -0.39 51.21 -23.10
CA ASP A 78 -0.40 50.02 -22.24
C ASP A 78 -0.80 50.35 -20.79
N ASN A 79 -0.34 51.50 -20.26
CA ASN A 79 -0.79 51.97 -18.95
C ASN A 79 -2.32 52.13 -18.92
N TRP A 80 -2.90 52.71 -19.97
CA TRP A 80 -4.34 52.88 -20.07
C TRP A 80 -5.08 51.56 -20.21
N VAL A 81 -4.56 50.59 -20.98
CA VAL A 81 -5.18 49.27 -21.11
C VAL A 81 -5.22 48.54 -19.78
N VAL A 82 -4.10 48.51 -19.05
CA VAL A 82 -4.02 47.87 -17.73
C VAL A 82 -4.95 48.59 -16.75
N LEU A 83 -4.89 49.93 -16.69
CA LEU A 83 -5.75 50.71 -15.80
C LEU A 83 -7.24 50.49 -16.08
N LEU A 84 -7.67 50.57 -17.34
CA LEU A 84 -9.08 50.43 -17.70
C LEU A 84 -9.56 48.97 -17.69
N SER A 85 -8.66 48.00 -17.79
CA SER A 85 -8.97 46.58 -17.57
C SER A 85 -9.43 46.33 -16.14
N GLU A 86 -8.88 47.06 -15.16
CA GLU A 86 -9.22 46.90 -13.74
C GLU A 86 -10.23 47.96 -13.25
N VAL A 87 -10.18 49.16 -13.81
CA VAL A 87 -10.91 50.35 -13.33
C VAL A 87 -11.63 51.07 -14.49
N PRO A 88 -12.62 50.41 -15.14
CA PRO A 88 -13.30 50.97 -16.31
C PRO A 88 -14.05 52.28 -16.05
N GLN A 89 -14.37 52.62 -14.80
CA GLN A 89 -14.99 53.89 -14.42
C GLN A 89 -14.12 55.13 -14.71
N LEU A 90 -12.80 54.96 -14.89
CA LEU A 90 -11.89 56.05 -15.27
C LEU A 90 -11.82 56.30 -16.79
N ALA A 91 -12.72 55.67 -17.55
CA ALA A 91 -12.86 55.84 -19.00
C ALA A 91 -13.00 57.30 -19.44
N ASP A 92 -13.61 58.17 -18.63
CA ASP A 92 -13.76 59.60 -18.94
C ASP A 92 -12.41 60.36 -18.92
N LYS A 93 -11.40 59.84 -18.21
CA LYS A 93 -10.05 60.43 -18.14
C LYS A 93 -9.12 59.93 -19.26
N CYS A 94 -9.46 58.81 -19.89
CA CYS A 94 -8.61 58.16 -20.87
C CYS A 94 -8.38 59.03 -22.11
N ASN A 95 -7.11 59.12 -22.54
CA ASN A 95 -6.78 59.66 -23.85
C ASN A 95 -6.89 58.54 -24.91
N TRP A 96 -8.11 58.28 -25.34
CA TRP A 96 -8.47 57.24 -26.32
C TRP A 96 -7.64 57.26 -27.62
N ARG A 97 -7.11 58.42 -28.01
CA ARG A 97 -6.27 58.56 -29.21
C ARG A 97 -4.91 57.86 -29.10
N LYS A 98 -4.46 57.54 -27.87
CA LYS A 98 -3.20 56.82 -27.63
C LYS A 98 -3.34 55.32 -27.87
N LEU A 99 -4.54 54.76 -27.73
CA LEU A 99 -4.77 53.33 -27.88
C LEU A 99 -4.65 52.94 -29.36
N ASN A 100 -3.77 51.98 -29.64
CA ASN A 100 -3.71 51.35 -30.95
C ASN A 100 -4.79 50.25 -31.06
N LYS A 101 -4.85 49.56 -32.20
CA LYS A 101 -5.85 48.51 -32.41
C LYS A 101 -5.75 47.34 -31.42
N ASP A 102 -4.55 46.91 -31.05
CA ASP A 102 -4.33 45.75 -30.16
C ASP A 102 -4.76 46.09 -28.73
N ASN A 103 -4.46 47.32 -28.30
CA ASN A 103 -4.92 47.88 -27.03
C ASN A 103 -6.46 47.91 -26.96
N TRP A 104 -7.12 48.33 -28.04
CA TRP A 104 -8.57 48.34 -28.11
C TRP A 104 -9.17 46.93 -28.11
N LEU A 105 -8.55 45.98 -28.81
CA LEU A 105 -9.00 44.59 -28.85
C LEU A 105 -9.01 43.99 -27.44
N GLU A 106 -7.90 44.10 -26.71
CA GLU A 106 -7.80 43.62 -25.32
C GLU A 106 -8.86 44.29 -24.44
N LEU A 107 -9.00 45.61 -24.55
CA LEU A 107 -9.91 46.36 -23.70
C LEU A 107 -11.38 46.00 -23.97
N LEU A 108 -11.78 45.83 -25.24
CA LEU A 108 -13.16 45.47 -25.61
C LEU A 108 -13.49 44.02 -25.30
N GLN A 109 -12.50 43.12 -25.29
CA GLN A 109 -12.68 41.75 -24.82
C GLN A 109 -13.01 41.71 -23.31
N LYS A 110 -12.44 42.61 -22.50
CA LYS A 110 -12.72 42.68 -21.07
C LYS A 110 -13.94 43.55 -20.73
N HIS A 111 -14.09 44.69 -21.41
CA HIS A 111 -15.05 45.75 -21.09
C HIS A 111 -15.83 46.18 -22.33
N PRO A 112 -16.80 45.38 -22.77
CA PRO A 112 -17.48 45.62 -24.04
C PRO A 112 -18.39 46.88 -24.02
N GLN A 113 -18.70 47.42 -22.84
CA GLN A 113 -19.39 48.69 -22.65
C GLN A 113 -18.61 49.92 -23.15
N LEU A 114 -17.28 49.82 -23.34
CA LEU A 114 -16.43 50.92 -23.83
C LEU A 114 -16.45 51.05 -25.36
N ALA A 115 -17.26 50.25 -26.05
CA ALA A 115 -17.36 50.22 -27.50
C ALA A 115 -17.76 51.55 -28.14
N ASP A 116 -18.54 52.39 -27.44
CA ASP A 116 -18.92 53.72 -27.93
C ASP A 116 -17.72 54.69 -28.01
N LYS A 117 -16.63 54.41 -27.28
CA LYS A 117 -15.38 55.18 -27.29
C LYS A 117 -14.38 54.71 -28.34
N CYS A 118 -14.53 53.49 -28.85
CA CYS A 118 -13.61 52.92 -29.82
C CYS A 118 -13.70 53.65 -31.16
N ASN A 119 -12.56 54.20 -31.61
CA ASN A 119 -12.42 54.90 -32.89
C ASN A 119 -11.56 54.13 -33.90
N LYS A 120 -11.23 52.86 -33.60
CA LYS A 120 -10.31 52.01 -34.37
C LYS A 120 -10.95 50.76 -34.99
N TRP A 121 -12.28 50.69 -35.03
CA TRP A 121 -13.01 49.55 -35.60
C TRP A 121 -12.55 49.15 -37.01
N ASN A 122 -12.18 50.12 -37.84
CA ASN A 122 -11.69 49.92 -39.20
C ASN A 122 -10.24 49.40 -39.29
N GLU A 123 -9.50 49.41 -38.18
CA GLU A 123 -8.12 48.88 -38.10
C GLU A 123 -8.09 47.41 -37.66
N PHE A 124 -9.21 46.86 -37.19
CA PHE A 124 -9.32 45.45 -36.80
C PHE A 124 -9.28 44.55 -38.04
N SER A 125 -8.44 43.52 -37.96
CA SER A 125 -8.40 42.45 -38.94
C SER A 125 -9.61 41.52 -38.80
N THR A 126 -9.82 40.63 -39.76
CA THR A 126 -10.86 39.60 -39.68
C THR A 126 -10.65 38.68 -38.48
N ALA A 127 -9.41 38.34 -38.13
CA ALA A 127 -9.09 37.55 -36.95
C ALA A 127 -9.44 38.29 -35.65
N ASP A 128 -9.12 39.59 -35.56
CA ASP A 128 -9.46 40.44 -34.41
C ASP A 128 -10.99 40.47 -34.22
N TRP A 129 -11.74 40.64 -35.31
CA TRP A 129 -13.21 40.63 -35.31
C TRP A 129 -13.78 39.27 -34.93
N ARG A 130 -13.23 38.16 -35.43
CA ARG A 130 -13.65 36.82 -35.03
C ARG A 130 -13.53 36.64 -33.52
N ASP A 131 -12.36 36.91 -32.95
CA ASP A 131 -12.11 36.69 -31.53
C ASP A 131 -13.02 37.59 -30.67
N LEU A 132 -13.24 38.82 -31.13
CA LEU A 132 -14.14 39.75 -30.47
C LEU A 132 -15.60 39.33 -30.55
N LEU A 133 -16.09 38.89 -31.71
CA LEU A 133 -17.49 38.45 -31.90
C LEU A 133 -17.77 37.11 -31.21
N CYS A 134 -16.79 36.19 -31.17
CA CYS A 134 -16.89 34.96 -30.40
C CYS A 134 -17.10 35.24 -28.90
N SER A 135 -16.51 36.33 -28.40
CA SER A 135 -16.64 36.74 -26.99
C SER A 135 -17.88 37.61 -26.74
N HIS A 136 -18.19 38.52 -27.68
CA HIS A 136 -19.16 39.60 -27.50
C HIS A 136 -19.97 39.84 -28.78
N TRP A 137 -21.02 39.04 -28.98
CA TRP A 137 -21.89 39.12 -30.16
C TRP A 137 -22.55 40.50 -30.39
N GLN A 138 -22.71 41.30 -29.34
CA GLN A 138 -23.30 42.64 -29.43
C GLN A 138 -22.57 43.60 -30.37
N PHE A 139 -21.35 43.28 -30.79
CA PHE A 139 -20.60 44.06 -31.79
C PHE A 139 -20.90 43.68 -33.24
N ALA A 140 -21.79 42.70 -33.49
CA ALA A 140 -22.14 42.26 -34.84
C ALA A 140 -22.58 43.42 -35.74
N ASP A 141 -23.33 44.40 -35.21
CA ASP A 141 -23.79 45.57 -35.98
C ASP A 141 -22.66 46.54 -36.38
N LYS A 142 -21.48 46.40 -35.77
CA LYS A 142 -20.28 47.19 -36.11
C LYS A 142 -19.41 46.53 -37.17
N PHE A 143 -19.63 45.25 -37.45
CA PHE A 143 -18.87 44.48 -38.42
C PHE A 143 -19.64 44.41 -39.76
N ASP A 144 -19.02 44.89 -40.83
CA ASP A 144 -19.61 44.97 -42.17
C ASP A 144 -18.96 44.00 -43.19
N LYS A 145 -17.89 43.30 -42.79
CA LYS A 145 -17.07 42.42 -43.64
C LYS A 145 -17.33 40.93 -43.44
N TRP A 146 -18.59 40.56 -43.22
CA TRP A 146 -19.01 39.15 -43.04
C TRP A 146 -18.55 38.21 -44.15
N ASN A 147 -18.40 38.72 -45.37
CA ASN A 147 -17.91 38.00 -46.54
C ASN A 147 -16.39 37.78 -46.55
N GLU A 148 -15.63 38.44 -45.68
CA GLU A 148 -14.17 38.24 -45.53
C GLU A 148 -13.82 37.13 -44.52
N PHE A 149 -14.80 36.65 -43.74
CA PHE A 149 -14.59 35.53 -42.83
C PHE A 149 -14.35 34.23 -43.58
N SER A 150 -13.30 33.51 -43.19
CA SER A 150 -13.04 32.16 -43.67
C SER A 150 -14.08 31.18 -43.11
N GLN A 151 -14.11 29.96 -43.68
CA GLN A 151 -14.94 28.87 -43.14
C GLN A 151 -14.59 28.56 -41.68
N GLU A 152 -13.30 28.60 -41.32
CA GLU A 152 -12.85 28.38 -39.95
C GLU A 152 -13.33 29.49 -39.00
N ASP A 153 -13.29 30.76 -39.44
CA ASP A 153 -13.79 31.87 -38.64
C ASP A 153 -15.29 31.71 -38.35
N TRP A 154 -16.06 31.35 -39.37
CA TRP A 154 -17.49 31.08 -39.23
C TRP A 154 -17.79 29.87 -38.36
N ARG A 155 -17.03 28.78 -38.49
CA ARG A 155 -17.16 27.59 -37.63
C ARG A 155 -16.97 27.97 -36.16
N ASN A 156 -15.89 28.69 -35.83
CA ASN A 156 -15.60 29.12 -34.46
C ASN A 156 -16.69 30.07 -33.93
N LEU A 157 -17.17 30.97 -34.79
CA LEU A 157 -18.22 31.91 -34.44
C LEU A 157 -19.57 31.22 -34.20
N LEU A 158 -19.99 30.30 -35.05
CA LEU A 158 -21.25 29.55 -34.90
C LEU A 158 -21.22 28.65 -33.65
N ILE A 159 -20.06 28.07 -33.33
CA ILE A 159 -19.86 27.30 -32.09
C ILE A 159 -19.99 28.20 -30.86
N SER A 160 -19.43 29.41 -30.90
CA SER A 160 -19.43 30.31 -29.74
C SER A 160 -20.73 31.12 -29.59
N GLN A 161 -21.36 31.46 -30.72
CA GLN A 161 -22.50 32.37 -30.81
C GLN A 161 -23.54 31.84 -31.81
N PRO A 162 -24.42 30.91 -31.41
CA PRO A 162 -25.39 30.28 -32.31
C PRO A 162 -26.34 31.24 -33.04
N GLN A 163 -26.62 32.41 -32.46
CA GLN A 163 -27.44 33.45 -33.07
C GLN A 163 -26.79 34.09 -34.32
N SER A 164 -25.51 33.82 -34.59
CA SER A 164 -24.84 34.23 -35.83
C SER A 164 -25.33 33.48 -37.07
N ALA A 165 -26.10 32.40 -36.89
CA ALA A 165 -26.70 31.57 -37.93
C ALA A 165 -27.37 32.36 -39.06
N ASP A 166 -28.10 33.44 -38.75
CA ASP A 166 -28.84 34.24 -39.73
C ASP A 166 -27.93 35.03 -40.68
N LYS A 167 -26.65 35.19 -40.32
CA LYS A 167 -25.65 35.89 -41.14
C LYS A 167 -24.84 34.95 -42.02
N TYR A 168 -24.94 33.65 -41.80
CA TYR A 168 -24.07 32.66 -42.44
C TYR A 168 -24.74 31.93 -43.61
N THR A 169 -23.93 31.59 -44.62
CA THR A 169 -24.36 30.78 -45.78
C THR A 169 -23.95 29.31 -45.57
N TRP A 170 -24.90 28.51 -45.10
CA TRP A 170 -24.72 27.11 -44.69
C TRP A 170 -24.11 26.19 -45.74
N SER A 171 -24.41 26.39 -47.03
CA SER A 171 -23.94 25.53 -48.13
C SER A 171 -22.41 25.56 -48.34
N THR A 172 -21.69 26.42 -47.60
CA THR A 172 -20.24 26.58 -47.74
C THR A 172 -19.44 25.76 -46.72
N LEU A 173 -20.05 25.17 -45.69
CA LEU A 173 -19.33 24.33 -44.72
C LEU A 173 -18.89 23.02 -45.35
N SER A 174 -17.67 22.57 -45.04
CA SER A 174 -17.26 21.19 -45.34
C SER A 174 -18.00 20.19 -44.44
N ASP A 175 -17.97 18.92 -44.82
CA ASP A 175 -18.40 17.80 -43.97
C ASP A 175 -17.68 17.80 -42.60
N ILE A 176 -16.38 18.08 -42.59
CA ILE A 176 -15.59 18.18 -41.35
C ILE A 176 -16.10 19.33 -40.48
N ASP A 177 -16.38 20.50 -41.06
CA ASP A 177 -16.88 21.65 -40.31
C ASP A 177 -18.26 21.38 -39.73
N TRP A 178 -19.14 20.75 -40.50
CA TRP A 178 -20.46 20.32 -40.02
C TRP A 178 -20.35 19.33 -38.85
N ARG A 179 -19.44 18.36 -38.93
CA ARG A 179 -19.21 17.41 -37.83
C ARG A 179 -18.84 18.14 -36.54
N PHE A 180 -17.86 19.04 -36.59
CA PHE A 180 -17.47 19.83 -35.42
C PHE A 180 -18.62 20.71 -34.93
N LEU A 181 -19.32 21.38 -35.85
CA LEU A 181 -20.42 22.26 -35.48
C LEU A 181 -21.55 21.50 -34.79
N LEU A 182 -22.00 20.36 -35.34
CA LEU A 182 -23.08 19.56 -34.76
C LEU A 182 -22.67 18.88 -33.45
N TYR A 183 -21.38 18.58 -33.28
CA TYR A 183 -20.85 18.08 -32.01
C TYR A 183 -21.03 19.10 -30.88
N PHE A 184 -20.78 20.40 -31.13
CA PHE A 184 -20.92 21.43 -30.12
C PHE A 184 -22.31 22.10 -30.08
N GLN A 185 -23.01 22.17 -31.21
CA GLN A 185 -24.26 22.90 -31.41
C GLN A 185 -25.28 22.03 -32.17
N PRO A 186 -25.87 21.01 -31.51
CA PRO A 186 -26.77 20.05 -32.15
C PRO A 186 -28.07 20.68 -32.70
N GLN A 187 -28.44 21.89 -32.26
CA GLN A 187 -29.63 22.59 -32.74
C GLN A 187 -29.57 22.96 -34.23
N PHE A 188 -28.39 22.96 -34.85
CA PHE A 188 -28.24 23.23 -36.29
C PHE A 188 -28.44 22.00 -37.18
N ALA A 189 -28.87 20.88 -36.61
CA ALA A 189 -29.09 19.64 -37.36
C ALA A 189 -30.10 19.78 -38.51
N ASP A 190 -31.09 20.66 -38.40
CA ASP A 190 -32.06 20.93 -39.47
C ASP A 190 -31.45 21.69 -40.67
N LYS A 191 -30.30 22.35 -40.47
CA LYS A 191 -29.56 23.09 -41.49
C LYS A 191 -28.52 22.24 -42.21
N CYS A 192 -28.12 21.11 -41.62
CA CYS A 192 -27.09 20.25 -42.20
C CYS A 192 -27.62 19.53 -43.45
N ASP A 193 -26.95 19.75 -44.57
CA ASP A 193 -27.21 19.17 -45.89
C ASP A 193 -26.21 18.07 -46.28
N LYS A 194 -25.24 17.75 -45.40
CA LYS A 194 -24.11 16.85 -45.67
C LYS A 194 -24.08 15.58 -44.83
N TRP A 195 -25.22 15.17 -44.30
CA TRP A 195 -25.33 13.93 -43.50
C TRP A 195 -24.76 12.69 -44.20
N ASP A 196 -24.92 12.59 -45.52
CA ASP A 196 -24.42 11.47 -46.33
C ASP A 196 -22.90 11.48 -46.53
N GLU A 197 -22.24 12.63 -46.34
CA GLU A 197 -20.78 12.78 -46.49
C GLU A 197 -20.01 12.27 -45.27
N PHE A 198 -20.64 12.26 -44.08
CA PHE A 198 -20.01 11.83 -42.84
C PHE A 198 -19.51 10.38 -42.90
N SER A 199 -18.26 10.15 -42.49
CA SER A 199 -17.71 8.81 -42.34
C SER A 199 -18.33 8.04 -41.17
N CYS A 200 -18.07 6.74 -41.09
CA CYS A 200 -18.50 5.94 -39.92
C CYS A 200 -17.89 6.46 -38.61
N ALA A 201 -16.64 6.92 -38.62
CA ALA A 201 -16.01 7.50 -37.45
C ALA A 201 -16.71 8.80 -37.02
N ASP A 202 -17.10 9.64 -37.98
CA ASP A 202 -17.82 10.88 -37.71
C ASP A 202 -19.18 10.61 -37.08
N TRP A 203 -19.93 9.67 -37.66
CA TRP A 203 -21.21 9.24 -37.14
C TRP A 203 -21.10 8.62 -35.75
N ARG A 204 -20.09 7.76 -35.52
CA ARG A 204 -19.82 7.17 -34.20
C ARG A 204 -19.61 8.27 -33.16
N ASP A 205 -18.65 9.18 -33.40
CA ASP A 205 -18.31 10.23 -32.44
C ASP A 205 -19.51 11.17 -32.20
N LEU A 206 -20.25 11.50 -33.26
CA LEU A 206 -21.43 12.35 -33.16
C LEU A 206 -22.57 11.69 -32.39
N LEU A 207 -22.89 10.41 -32.68
CA LEU A 207 -23.96 9.68 -32.01
C LEU A 207 -23.60 9.35 -30.56
N CYS A 208 -22.31 9.15 -30.24
CA CYS A 208 -21.84 9.01 -28.86
C CYS A 208 -22.21 10.22 -28.00
N CYS A 209 -22.23 11.43 -28.57
CA CYS A 209 -22.59 12.66 -27.86
C CYS A 209 -24.07 13.04 -28.05
N HIS A 210 -24.65 12.72 -29.20
CA HIS A 210 -25.97 13.19 -29.64
C HIS A 210 -26.80 12.05 -30.26
N PRO A 211 -27.29 11.09 -29.44
CA PRO A 211 -28.05 9.94 -29.92
C PRO A 211 -29.35 10.31 -30.64
N GLN A 212 -29.88 11.53 -30.46
CA GLN A 212 -31.05 12.04 -31.17
C GLN A 212 -30.85 12.12 -32.70
N PHE A 213 -29.61 12.08 -33.19
CA PHE A 213 -29.33 12.03 -34.63
C PHE A 213 -29.39 10.63 -35.24
N ALA A 214 -29.78 9.61 -34.46
CA ALA A 214 -29.84 8.23 -34.93
C ALA A 214 -30.68 8.04 -36.21
N ASP A 215 -31.79 8.79 -36.35
CA ASP A 215 -32.66 8.70 -37.53
C ASP A 215 -32.10 9.43 -38.76
N LYS A 216 -31.04 10.22 -38.60
CA LYS A 216 -30.29 10.85 -39.70
C LYS A 216 -29.15 9.97 -40.21
N CYS A 217 -28.71 9.00 -39.42
CA CYS A 217 -27.61 8.11 -39.81
C CYS A 217 -28.10 7.06 -40.82
N GLY A 218 -27.61 7.15 -42.06
CA GLY A 218 -27.85 6.16 -43.12
C GLY A 218 -26.82 5.01 -43.16
N LYS A 219 -25.73 5.12 -42.37
CA LYS A 219 -24.52 4.27 -42.50
C LYS A 219 -24.38 3.19 -41.42
N TRP A 220 -25.47 2.83 -40.73
CA TRP A 220 -25.46 1.80 -39.68
C TRP A 220 -24.78 0.48 -40.07
N ASN A 221 -24.95 0.05 -41.33
CA ASN A 221 -24.37 -1.19 -41.84
C ASN A 221 -22.88 -1.08 -42.20
N GLU A 222 -22.32 0.12 -42.24
CA GLU A 222 -20.90 0.37 -42.53
C GLU A 222 -20.03 0.42 -41.26
N PHE A 223 -20.66 0.55 -40.09
CA PHE A 223 -19.96 0.58 -38.81
C PHE A 223 -19.23 -0.75 -38.56
N SER A 224 -17.96 -0.66 -38.19
CA SER A 224 -17.21 -1.83 -37.75
C SER A 224 -17.71 -2.34 -36.40
N THR A 225 -17.33 -3.57 -36.02
CA THR A 225 -17.58 -4.09 -34.67
C THR A 225 -17.04 -3.13 -33.59
N THR A 226 -15.87 -2.52 -33.82
CA THR A 226 -15.26 -1.55 -32.90
C THR A 226 -16.08 -0.26 -32.78
N ASP A 227 -16.63 0.23 -33.89
CA ASP A 227 -17.49 1.43 -33.88
C ASP A 227 -18.77 1.16 -33.09
N TRP A 228 -19.39 -0.01 -33.29
CA TRP A 228 -20.57 -0.41 -32.54
C TRP A 228 -20.29 -0.61 -31.04
N LEU A 229 -19.19 -1.27 -30.68
CA LEU A 229 -18.79 -1.41 -29.28
C LEU A 229 -18.62 -0.05 -28.60
N THR A 230 -17.92 0.88 -29.28
CA THR A 230 -17.71 2.23 -28.77
C THR A 230 -19.04 2.97 -28.65
N LEU A 231 -19.87 2.93 -29.69
CA LEU A 231 -21.16 3.63 -29.72
C LEU A 231 -22.11 3.12 -28.65
N LEU A 232 -22.31 1.81 -28.55
CA LEU A 232 -23.22 1.24 -27.57
C LEU A 232 -22.67 1.46 -26.16
N SER A 233 -21.34 1.52 -25.96
CA SER A 233 -20.76 1.84 -24.65
C SER A 233 -21.09 3.26 -24.19
N CYS A 234 -21.33 4.19 -25.12
CA CYS A 234 -21.78 5.54 -24.79
C CYS A 234 -23.31 5.64 -24.77
N GLN A 235 -24.00 4.89 -25.63
CA GLN A 235 -25.42 5.03 -25.92
C GLN A 235 -26.11 3.66 -26.09
N PRO A 236 -26.33 2.91 -24.99
CA PRO A 236 -26.90 1.56 -25.04
C PRO A 236 -28.33 1.50 -25.57
N GLN A 237 -29.07 2.61 -25.59
CA GLN A 237 -30.40 2.70 -26.18
C GLN A 237 -30.42 2.55 -27.70
N LEU A 238 -29.27 2.66 -28.38
CA LEU A 238 -29.16 2.47 -29.82
C LEU A 238 -29.01 0.99 -30.22
N VAL A 239 -29.12 0.08 -29.25
CA VAL A 239 -29.00 -1.38 -29.44
C VAL A 239 -29.91 -1.91 -30.56
N ASP A 240 -31.13 -1.38 -30.70
CA ASP A 240 -32.09 -1.83 -31.71
C ASP A 240 -31.67 -1.49 -33.15
N LYS A 241 -30.70 -0.58 -33.32
CA LYS A 241 -30.12 -0.25 -34.63
C LYS A 241 -29.04 -1.25 -35.04
N TYR A 242 -28.48 -2.02 -34.10
CA TYR A 242 -27.46 -3.03 -34.41
C TYR A 242 -28.11 -4.39 -34.73
N ASN A 243 -27.88 -4.87 -35.95
CA ASN A 243 -28.46 -6.09 -36.47
C ASN A 243 -27.46 -7.25 -36.63
N ASN A 244 -26.16 -7.01 -36.43
CA ASN A 244 -25.11 -7.98 -36.75
C ASN A 244 -24.40 -8.55 -35.52
N TRP A 245 -25.13 -8.90 -34.48
CA TRP A 245 -24.62 -9.58 -33.26
C TRP A 245 -23.72 -10.80 -33.55
N ASN A 246 -23.93 -11.43 -34.70
CA ASN A 246 -23.11 -12.54 -35.19
C ASN A 246 -21.69 -12.12 -35.61
N SER A 247 -21.34 -10.84 -35.70
CA SER A 247 -19.97 -10.40 -35.98
C SER A 247 -19.12 -10.18 -34.73
N PHE A 248 -19.72 -10.14 -33.53
CA PHE A 248 -18.95 -10.05 -32.28
C PHE A 248 -18.13 -11.32 -32.07
N SER A 249 -16.86 -11.14 -31.72
CA SER A 249 -15.99 -12.22 -31.22
C SER A 249 -16.40 -12.63 -29.80
N GLY A 250 -15.92 -13.78 -29.32
CA GLY A 250 -16.10 -14.19 -27.92
C GLY A 250 -15.58 -13.14 -26.94
N GLU A 251 -14.38 -12.60 -27.20
CA GLU A 251 -13.76 -11.53 -26.41
C GLU A 251 -14.63 -10.26 -26.39
N ALA A 252 -15.12 -9.81 -27.55
CA ALA A 252 -16.00 -8.64 -27.64
C ALA A 252 -17.28 -8.84 -26.81
N TRP A 253 -17.88 -10.04 -26.86
CA TRP A 253 -19.03 -10.38 -26.02
C TRP A 253 -18.70 -10.38 -24.54
N ALA A 254 -17.57 -10.93 -24.13
CA ALA A 254 -17.16 -10.97 -22.73
C ALA A 254 -16.96 -9.56 -22.16
N VAL A 255 -16.24 -8.68 -22.87
CA VAL A 255 -16.07 -7.27 -22.48
C VAL A 255 -17.41 -6.55 -22.44
N TRP A 256 -18.26 -6.77 -23.45
CA TRP A 256 -19.56 -6.13 -23.55
C TRP A 256 -20.49 -6.49 -22.39
N LEU A 257 -20.60 -7.78 -22.07
CA LEU A 257 -21.49 -8.27 -21.00
C LEU A 257 -20.98 -7.93 -19.60
N THR A 258 -19.67 -7.67 -19.45
CA THR A 258 -19.12 -7.14 -18.20
C THR A 258 -19.71 -5.78 -17.85
N GLU A 259 -19.90 -4.90 -18.83
CA GLU A 259 -20.48 -3.57 -18.61
C GLU A 259 -22.01 -3.58 -18.72
N TYR A 260 -22.58 -4.44 -19.57
CA TYR A 260 -24.00 -4.42 -19.93
C TYR A 260 -24.66 -5.81 -19.84
N PRO A 261 -24.82 -6.36 -18.63
CA PRO A 261 -25.35 -7.71 -18.44
C PRO A 261 -26.80 -7.90 -18.92
N GLN A 262 -27.58 -6.83 -19.09
CA GLN A 262 -28.95 -6.90 -19.61
C GLN A 262 -29.04 -7.42 -21.05
N PHE A 263 -27.96 -7.38 -21.83
CA PHE A 263 -27.91 -7.87 -23.22
C PHE A 263 -27.51 -9.36 -23.33
N ALA A 264 -27.49 -10.08 -22.21
CA ALA A 264 -27.18 -11.51 -22.15
C ALA A 264 -28.05 -12.39 -23.07
N ASN A 265 -29.29 -11.97 -23.36
CA ASN A 265 -30.19 -12.68 -24.26
C ASN A 265 -29.81 -12.57 -25.75
N MET A 266 -28.96 -11.60 -26.11
CA MET A 266 -28.45 -11.40 -27.47
C MET A 266 -27.11 -12.11 -27.71
N CYS A 267 -26.46 -12.57 -26.64
CA CYS A 267 -25.13 -13.18 -26.71
C CYS A 267 -25.17 -14.59 -27.30
N ASP A 268 -24.31 -14.83 -28.29
CA ASP A 268 -23.99 -16.19 -28.74
C ASP A 268 -22.91 -16.79 -27.84
N TRP A 269 -23.36 -17.41 -26.75
CA TRP A 269 -22.51 -18.00 -25.71
C TRP A 269 -21.46 -19.00 -26.24
N ASN A 270 -21.71 -19.64 -27.38
CA ASN A 270 -20.80 -20.63 -27.96
C ASN A 270 -19.47 -20.02 -28.44
N LYS A 271 -19.46 -18.70 -28.70
CA LYS A 271 -18.28 -17.97 -29.18
C LYS A 271 -17.26 -17.68 -28.10
N LEU A 272 -17.68 -17.65 -26.84
CA LEU A 272 -16.78 -17.37 -25.72
C LEU A 272 -15.85 -18.56 -25.56
N SER A 273 -14.54 -18.34 -25.65
CA SER A 273 -13.52 -19.32 -25.27
C SER A 273 -13.45 -19.49 -23.75
N GLY A 274 -12.69 -20.47 -23.26
CA GLY A 274 -12.39 -20.57 -21.82
C GLY A 274 -11.87 -19.26 -21.21
N ASN A 275 -10.97 -18.54 -21.90
CA ASN A 275 -10.44 -17.25 -21.41
C ASN A 275 -11.52 -16.15 -21.37
N ASP A 276 -12.38 -16.09 -22.39
CA ASP A 276 -13.47 -15.11 -22.44
C ASP A 276 -14.46 -15.33 -21.29
N TRP A 277 -14.82 -16.60 -21.04
CA TRP A 277 -15.66 -16.96 -19.92
C TRP A 277 -15.01 -16.67 -18.57
N GLN A 278 -13.71 -16.96 -18.41
CA GLN A 278 -12.97 -16.67 -17.20
C GLN A 278 -12.99 -15.16 -16.89
N TYR A 279 -12.75 -14.31 -17.90
CA TYR A 279 -12.87 -12.87 -17.74
C TYR A 279 -14.30 -12.46 -17.37
N LEU A 280 -15.29 -12.91 -18.14
CA LEU A 280 -16.69 -12.56 -17.91
C LEU A 280 -17.18 -12.97 -16.52
N LEU A 281 -16.93 -14.20 -16.08
CA LEU A 281 -17.39 -14.69 -14.78
C LEU A 281 -16.69 -14.02 -13.60
N SER A 282 -15.46 -13.52 -13.80
CA SER A 282 -14.78 -12.71 -12.78
C SER A 282 -15.51 -11.39 -12.50
N CYS A 283 -16.20 -10.84 -13.50
CA CYS A 283 -16.95 -9.59 -13.39
C CYS A 283 -18.46 -9.81 -13.15
N GLN A 284 -19.04 -10.84 -13.77
CA GLN A 284 -20.49 -11.10 -13.82
C GLN A 284 -20.78 -12.57 -13.49
N PRO A 285 -20.67 -12.98 -12.21
CA PRO A 285 -20.80 -14.36 -11.79
C PRO A 285 -22.20 -14.97 -12.02
N GLN A 286 -23.22 -14.15 -12.22
CA GLN A 286 -24.59 -14.60 -12.51
C GLN A 286 -24.72 -15.37 -13.83
N PHE A 287 -23.76 -15.25 -14.77
CA PHE A 287 -23.78 -15.99 -16.04
C PHE A 287 -23.21 -17.40 -15.95
N ALA A 288 -22.86 -17.87 -14.74
CA ALA A 288 -22.31 -19.20 -14.55
C ALA A 288 -23.25 -20.34 -15.00
N ASP A 289 -24.57 -20.11 -14.96
CA ASP A 289 -25.55 -21.06 -15.47
C ASP A 289 -25.48 -21.21 -17.00
N LYS A 290 -24.97 -20.22 -17.72
CA LYS A 290 -24.77 -20.23 -19.18
C LYS A 290 -23.44 -20.84 -19.61
N CYS A 291 -22.43 -20.85 -18.73
CA CYS A 291 -21.12 -21.39 -19.06
C CYS A 291 -21.15 -22.91 -19.27
N ASP A 292 -20.64 -23.35 -20.42
CA ASP A 292 -20.45 -24.73 -20.88
C ASP A 292 -18.97 -25.13 -21.04
N LYS A 293 -18.04 -24.16 -20.93
CA LYS A 293 -16.58 -24.35 -21.14
C LYS A 293 -15.75 -24.30 -19.86
N TRP A 294 -16.30 -24.77 -18.74
CA TRP A 294 -15.56 -24.88 -17.46
C TRP A 294 -14.24 -25.64 -17.59
N ASN A 295 -14.18 -26.58 -18.53
CA ASN A 295 -13.01 -27.42 -18.76
C ASN A 295 -11.89 -26.78 -19.59
N GLU A 296 -12.16 -25.65 -20.25
CA GLU A 296 -11.19 -24.86 -21.00
C GLU A 296 -10.54 -23.74 -20.16
N MET A 297 -11.12 -23.41 -19.01
CA MET A 297 -10.61 -22.38 -18.11
C MET A 297 -9.41 -22.85 -17.31
N GLU A 298 -8.65 -21.88 -16.76
CA GLU A 298 -7.60 -22.19 -15.80
C GLU A 298 -8.19 -22.85 -14.54
N ARG A 299 -7.62 -24.00 -14.14
CA ARG A 299 -8.11 -24.80 -13.01
C ARG A 299 -8.23 -23.98 -11.72
N SER A 300 -7.24 -23.14 -11.42
CA SER A 300 -7.20 -22.29 -10.22
C SER A 300 -8.43 -21.37 -10.14
N VAL A 301 -8.82 -20.79 -11.26
CA VAL A 301 -9.95 -19.86 -11.38
C VAL A 301 -11.27 -20.57 -11.22
N VAL A 302 -11.45 -21.72 -11.88
CA VAL A 302 -12.66 -22.54 -11.75
C VAL A 302 -12.88 -22.93 -10.29
N LEU A 303 -11.81 -23.34 -9.60
CA LEU A 303 -11.87 -23.73 -8.20
C LEU A 303 -12.23 -22.56 -7.27
N ASP A 304 -11.63 -21.38 -7.44
CA ASP A 304 -12.03 -20.17 -6.70
C ASP A 304 -13.51 -19.83 -6.93
N PHE A 305 -13.98 -19.99 -8.17
CA PHE A 305 -15.36 -19.71 -8.53
C PHE A 305 -16.34 -20.69 -7.87
N ILE A 306 -16.04 -21.99 -7.93
CA ILE A 306 -16.85 -23.04 -7.29
C ILE A 306 -16.94 -22.82 -5.77
N CYS A 307 -15.84 -22.43 -5.14
CA CYS A 307 -15.80 -22.13 -3.71
C CYS A 307 -16.79 -21.01 -3.31
N LYS A 308 -16.99 -20.02 -4.20
CA LYS A 308 -17.93 -18.90 -3.99
C LYS A 308 -19.36 -19.24 -4.40
N ASN A 309 -19.55 -20.23 -5.27
CA ASN A 309 -20.81 -20.54 -5.94
C ASN A 309 -21.08 -22.07 -5.99
N PRO A 310 -21.54 -22.67 -4.87
CA PRO A 310 -21.72 -24.12 -4.74
C PRO A 310 -22.63 -24.76 -5.78
N GLN A 311 -23.57 -24.02 -6.36
CA GLN A 311 -24.50 -24.51 -7.39
C GLN A 311 -23.82 -24.98 -8.68
N ILE A 312 -22.54 -24.63 -8.89
CA ILE A 312 -21.77 -24.92 -10.10
C ILE A 312 -21.01 -26.23 -9.99
N THR A 313 -20.88 -26.80 -8.80
CA THR A 313 -20.11 -28.03 -8.57
C THR A 313 -20.54 -29.19 -9.49
N ILE A 314 -21.81 -29.23 -9.90
CA ILE A 314 -22.38 -30.24 -10.81
C ILE A 314 -21.82 -30.12 -12.23
N LYS A 315 -21.34 -28.94 -12.64
CA LYS A 315 -20.84 -28.67 -13.99
C LYS A 315 -19.36 -28.98 -14.18
N TYR A 316 -18.59 -29.06 -13.10
CA TYR A 316 -17.18 -29.42 -13.17
C TYR A 316 -17.04 -30.94 -13.08
N ASP A 317 -16.37 -31.57 -14.05
CA ASP A 317 -16.22 -33.03 -14.14
C ASP A 317 -14.77 -33.51 -13.91
N LYS A 318 -13.80 -32.59 -13.84
CA LYS A 318 -12.37 -32.88 -13.62
C LYS A 318 -11.95 -32.97 -12.16
N TRP A 319 -12.87 -33.33 -11.25
CA TRP A 319 -12.56 -33.53 -9.82
C TRP A 319 -11.42 -34.54 -9.59
N ASP A 320 -11.38 -35.58 -10.43
CA ASP A 320 -10.34 -36.62 -10.41
C ASP A 320 -8.97 -36.14 -10.91
N GLU A 321 -8.81 -34.90 -11.37
CA GLU A 321 -7.49 -34.33 -11.71
C GLU A 321 -6.88 -33.51 -10.57
N ILE A 322 -7.66 -33.20 -9.53
CA ILE A 322 -7.22 -32.40 -8.38
C ILE A 322 -6.31 -33.25 -7.48
N ASP A 323 -5.16 -32.69 -7.12
CA ASP A 323 -4.21 -33.31 -6.18
C ASP A 323 -4.64 -33.14 -4.71
N SER A 324 -4.02 -33.91 -3.82
CA SER A 324 -4.37 -33.90 -2.40
C SER A 324 -4.12 -32.54 -1.73
N SER A 325 -3.05 -31.84 -2.09
CA SER A 325 -2.75 -30.49 -1.56
C SER A 325 -3.87 -29.49 -1.88
N THR A 326 -4.32 -29.45 -3.13
CA THR A 326 -5.41 -28.57 -3.56
C THR A 326 -6.72 -28.96 -2.88
N TRP A 327 -6.99 -30.26 -2.72
CA TRP A 327 -8.16 -30.72 -1.97
C TRP A 327 -8.17 -30.26 -0.51
N ILE A 328 -7.02 -30.23 0.17
CA ILE A 328 -6.93 -29.74 1.55
C ILE A 328 -7.41 -28.28 1.63
N GLU A 329 -7.04 -27.44 0.66
CA GLU A 329 -7.51 -26.06 0.59
C GLU A 329 -9.02 -25.97 0.30
N LEU A 330 -9.51 -26.76 -0.66
CA LEU A 330 -10.93 -26.78 -1.04
C LEU A 330 -11.85 -27.28 0.08
N LEU A 331 -11.39 -28.24 0.88
CA LEU A 331 -12.18 -28.85 1.96
C LEU A 331 -12.44 -27.90 3.14
N ARG A 332 -11.93 -26.67 3.10
CA ARG A 332 -12.44 -25.56 3.91
C ARG A 332 -13.94 -25.30 3.69
N TYR A 333 -14.48 -25.75 2.55
CA TYR A 333 -15.90 -25.71 2.20
C TYR A 333 -16.49 -27.13 2.27
N PRO A 334 -17.15 -27.52 3.38
CA PRO A 334 -17.54 -28.90 3.63
C PRO A 334 -18.47 -29.53 2.58
N HIS A 335 -19.24 -28.73 1.84
CA HIS A 335 -20.12 -29.23 0.78
C HIS A 335 -19.33 -29.84 -0.41
N LEU A 336 -18.06 -29.48 -0.59
CA LEU A 336 -17.18 -30.05 -1.62
C LEU A 336 -16.67 -31.46 -1.26
N ALA A 337 -16.84 -31.90 -0.02
CA ALA A 337 -16.41 -33.21 0.46
C ALA A 337 -17.02 -34.39 -0.32
N ALA A 338 -18.21 -34.19 -0.92
CA ALA A 338 -18.89 -35.19 -1.74
C ALA A 338 -18.15 -35.48 -3.07
N TYR A 339 -17.32 -34.54 -3.54
CA TYR A 339 -16.58 -34.64 -4.80
C TYR A 339 -15.11 -35.05 -4.59
N CYS A 340 -14.67 -35.14 -3.34
CA CYS A 340 -13.27 -35.40 -2.99
C CYS A 340 -12.90 -36.87 -3.22
N THR A 341 -11.83 -37.09 -4.00
CA THR A 341 -11.24 -38.43 -4.24
C THR A 341 -10.31 -38.80 -3.07
N TRP A 342 -10.89 -39.15 -1.92
CA TRP A 342 -10.19 -39.46 -0.66
C TRP A 342 -9.06 -40.48 -0.78
N SER A 343 -9.12 -41.39 -1.75
CA SER A 343 -8.08 -42.40 -1.99
C SER A 343 -6.73 -41.81 -2.39
N LYS A 344 -6.70 -40.58 -2.92
CA LYS A 344 -5.47 -39.88 -3.33
C LYS A 344 -4.64 -39.34 -2.17
N PHE A 345 -5.22 -39.17 -1.00
CA PHE A 345 -4.53 -38.62 0.15
C PHE A 345 -3.47 -39.60 0.64
N SER A 346 -2.22 -39.14 0.74
CA SER A 346 -1.15 -39.82 1.47
C SER A 346 -1.39 -39.75 2.98
N GLY A 347 -0.56 -40.46 3.77
CA GLY A 347 -0.58 -40.32 5.24
C GLY A 347 -0.41 -38.88 5.67
N HIS A 348 0.59 -38.20 5.10
CA HIS A 348 0.88 -36.82 5.42
C HIS A 348 -0.27 -35.86 5.04
N ASP A 349 -0.91 -36.09 3.89
CA ASP A 349 -2.07 -35.29 3.46
C ASP A 349 -3.25 -35.44 4.44
N TRP A 350 -3.51 -36.66 4.91
CA TRP A 350 -4.53 -36.90 5.93
C TRP A 350 -4.19 -36.20 7.25
N PHE A 351 -2.94 -36.23 7.68
CA PHE A 351 -2.49 -35.47 8.84
C PHE A 351 -2.78 -33.97 8.68
N LEU A 352 -2.34 -33.36 7.57
CA LEU A 352 -2.56 -31.94 7.31
C LEU A 352 -4.05 -31.60 7.26
N LEU A 353 -4.86 -32.44 6.61
CA LEU A 353 -6.30 -32.25 6.56
C LEU A 353 -6.92 -32.29 7.96
N LEU A 354 -6.66 -33.35 8.74
CA LEU A 354 -7.27 -33.54 10.06
C LEU A 354 -6.74 -32.55 11.09
N TYR A 355 -5.51 -32.06 10.92
CA TYR A 355 -4.93 -30.98 11.71
C TYR A 355 -5.80 -29.71 11.60
N VAL A 356 -6.26 -29.35 10.39
CA VAL A 356 -7.09 -28.16 10.16
C VAL A 356 -8.59 -28.44 10.33
N TYR A 357 -9.06 -29.59 9.84
CA TYR A 357 -10.47 -29.94 9.67
C TYR A 357 -10.80 -31.30 10.29
N PRO A 358 -10.86 -31.40 11.63
CA PRO A 358 -11.08 -32.66 12.33
C PRO A 358 -12.44 -33.32 12.03
N GLN A 359 -13.40 -32.59 11.45
CA GLN A 359 -14.71 -33.13 11.07
C GLN A 359 -14.65 -34.21 9.97
N PHE A 360 -13.56 -34.30 9.19
CA PHE A 360 -13.39 -35.32 8.15
C PHE A 360 -12.78 -36.63 8.65
N ALA A 361 -12.73 -36.82 9.98
CA ALA A 361 -12.20 -38.03 10.61
C ALA A 361 -12.93 -39.32 10.20
N ASP A 362 -14.21 -39.24 9.83
CA ASP A 362 -14.99 -40.38 9.34
C ASP A 362 -14.58 -40.83 7.92
N LYS A 363 -13.91 -39.96 7.16
CA LYS A 363 -13.39 -40.26 5.82
C LYS A 363 -11.93 -40.73 5.83
N CYS A 364 -11.21 -40.51 6.93
CA CYS A 364 -9.78 -40.77 7.02
C CYS A 364 -9.45 -42.26 6.90
N ASP A 365 -8.53 -42.58 6.00
CA ASP A 365 -7.86 -43.88 5.99
C ASP A 365 -6.70 -43.85 7.00
N TRP A 366 -7.04 -44.13 8.26
CA TRP A 366 -6.10 -44.15 9.40
C TRP A 366 -4.90 -45.08 9.21
N SER A 367 -4.98 -46.05 8.29
CA SER A 367 -3.89 -46.99 8.00
C SER A 367 -2.73 -46.36 7.23
N LYS A 368 -2.97 -45.22 6.56
CA LYS A 368 -1.96 -44.48 5.79
C LYS A 368 -1.07 -43.59 6.65
N LEU A 369 -1.52 -43.21 7.85
CA LEU A 369 -0.74 -42.35 8.74
C LEU A 369 0.46 -43.13 9.29
N ASP A 370 1.66 -42.60 9.08
CA ASP A 370 2.85 -43.13 9.73
C ASP A 370 2.95 -42.66 11.20
N MET A 371 3.97 -43.12 11.93
CA MET A 371 4.12 -42.75 13.35
C MET A 371 4.46 -41.27 13.56
N SER A 372 5.10 -40.62 12.59
CA SER A 372 5.37 -39.19 12.64
C SER A 372 4.08 -38.39 12.46
N ASP A 373 3.28 -38.74 11.45
CA ASP A 373 1.97 -38.15 11.20
C ASP A 373 1.05 -38.30 12.42
N TRP A 374 0.98 -39.51 12.99
CA TRP A 374 0.20 -39.78 14.20
C TRP A 374 0.68 -38.97 15.41
N ARG A 375 1.99 -38.83 15.61
CA ARG A 375 2.54 -38.07 16.73
C ARG A 375 2.11 -36.61 16.66
N GLU A 376 2.35 -35.96 15.52
CA GLU A 376 1.97 -34.57 15.32
C GLU A 376 0.45 -34.40 15.42
N LEU A 377 -0.31 -35.31 14.80
CA LEU A 377 -1.77 -35.26 14.86
C LEU A 377 -2.28 -35.32 16.30
N LEU A 378 -1.75 -36.20 17.16
CA LEU A 378 -2.20 -36.30 18.55
C LEU A 378 -1.73 -35.15 19.44
N ILE A 379 -0.65 -34.46 19.06
CA ILE A 379 -0.22 -33.21 19.71
C ILE A 379 -1.22 -32.08 19.46
N TYR A 380 -1.84 -32.02 18.28
CA TYR A 380 -2.74 -30.92 17.93
C TYR A 380 -4.23 -31.26 18.02
N GLN A 381 -4.59 -32.51 17.73
CA GLN A 381 -5.96 -33.03 17.70
C GLN A 381 -6.07 -34.28 18.58
N PRO A 382 -5.96 -34.12 19.91
CA PRO A 382 -5.88 -35.24 20.84
C PRO A 382 -7.16 -36.08 20.87
N GLN A 383 -8.29 -35.63 20.31
CA GLN A 383 -9.54 -36.40 20.24
C GLN A 383 -9.41 -37.68 19.42
N PHE A 384 -8.41 -37.78 18.53
CA PHE A 384 -8.17 -38.96 17.70
C PHE A 384 -7.38 -40.08 18.39
N ALA A 385 -7.05 -39.92 19.67
CA ALA A 385 -6.28 -40.88 20.45
C ALA A 385 -6.87 -42.30 20.47
N ASN A 386 -8.18 -42.46 20.32
CA ASN A 386 -8.83 -43.77 20.30
C ASN A 386 -8.71 -44.50 18.95
N MET A 387 -8.33 -43.78 17.89
CA MET A 387 -8.10 -44.35 16.56
C MET A 387 -6.64 -44.79 16.37
N CYS A 388 -5.75 -44.41 17.29
CA CYS A 388 -4.32 -44.69 17.20
C CYS A 388 -3.93 -45.98 17.94
N ASP A 389 -3.03 -46.75 17.33
CA ASP A 389 -2.38 -47.89 17.96
C ASP A 389 -1.16 -47.41 18.78
N TRP A 390 -1.39 -47.17 20.06
CA TRP A 390 -0.38 -46.60 20.98
C TRP A 390 0.88 -47.48 21.15
N ASP A 391 0.77 -48.78 20.90
CA ASP A 391 1.90 -49.72 21.07
C ASP A 391 2.95 -49.56 19.96
N LYS A 392 2.60 -48.92 18.85
CA LYS A 392 3.54 -48.63 17.74
C LYS A 392 4.42 -47.40 17.99
N PHE A 393 4.03 -46.51 18.90
CA PHE A 393 4.86 -45.36 19.22
C PHE A 393 6.14 -45.76 19.96
N SER A 394 7.22 -45.06 19.65
CA SER A 394 8.38 -45.08 20.53
C SER A 394 8.00 -44.46 21.87
N TRP A 395 8.71 -44.83 22.93
CA TRP A 395 8.47 -44.23 24.24
C TRP A 395 8.66 -42.71 24.22
N SER A 396 9.58 -42.20 23.39
CA SER A 396 9.86 -40.78 23.23
C SER A 396 8.67 -40.04 22.62
N ASP A 397 8.01 -40.64 21.63
CA ASP A 397 6.79 -40.07 21.03
C ASP A 397 5.65 -40.04 22.05
N GLN A 398 5.44 -41.15 22.80
CA GLN A 398 4.41 -41.23 23.84
C GLN A 398 4.61 -40.16 24.92
N VAL A 399 5.86 -39.96 25.37
CA VAL A 399 6.23 -38.91 26.32
C VAL A 399 5.97 -37.52 25.73
N THR A 400 6.36 -37.29 24.47
CA THR A 400 6.19 -35.99 23.82
C THR A 400 4.72 -35.61 23.75
N ILE A 401 3.85 -36.57 23.43
CA ILE A 401 2.40 -36.42 23.41
C ILE A 401 1.86 -36.19 24.83
N ALA A 402 2.26 -37.01 25.81
CA ALA A 402 1.83 -36.86 27.21
C ALA A 402 2.26 -35.55 27.85
N ARG A 403 3.41 -34.99 27.46
CA ARG A 403 3.88 -33.67 27.92
C ARG A 403 2.96 -32.53 27.47
N ARG A 404 2.34 -32.67 26.30
CA ARG A 404 1.39 -31.67 25.77
C ARG A 404 -0.02 -31.90 26.31
N HIS A 405 -0.36 -33.15 26.61
CA HIS A 405 -1.70 -33.56 27.02
C HIS A 405 -1.64 -34.58 28.16
N ASP A 406 -1.76 -34.11 29.40
CA ASP A 406 -1.68 -34.94 30.62
C ASP A 406 -2.67 -36.13 30.61
N ARG A 407 -3.79 -36.02 29.90
CA ARG A 407 -4.76 -37.11 29.76
C ARG A 407 -4.19 -38.38 29.11
N PHE A 408 -3.05 -38.29 28.43
CA PHE A 408 -2.37 -39.44 27.82
C PHE A 408 -1.25 -40.03 28.67
N THR A 409 -1.01 -39.49 29.87
CA THR A 409 -0.02 -40.08 30.80
C THR A 409 -0.34 -41.56 31.10
N ASN A 410 -1.60 -41.99 31.06
CA ASN A 410 -1.97 -43.40 31.25
C ASN A 410 -1.72 -44.30 30.03
N LYS A 411 -1.46 -43.74 28.84
CA LYS A 411 -1.14 -44.47 27.61
C LYS A 411 0.35 -44.75 27.46
N CYS A 412 1.21 -44.02 28.18
CA CYS A 412 2.64 -44.22 28.14
C CYS A 412 3.05 -45.57 28.75
N ALA A 413 3.91 -46.29 28.04
CA ALA A 413 4.47 -47.56 28.49
C ALA A 413 5.63 -47.35 29.49
N TRP A 414 5.36 -46.65 30.61
CA TRP A 414 6.35 -46.30 31.65
C TRP A 414 7.24 -47.45 32.10
N LYS A 415 6.70 -48.67 32.13
CA LYS A 415 7.43 -49.88 32.51
C LYS A 415 8.55 -50.26 31.54
N LYS A 416 8.41 -49.92 30.24
CA LYS A 416 9.39 -50.21 29.18
C LYS A 416 10.61 -49.29 29.26
N LEU A 417 10.50 -48.11 29.88
CA LEU A 417 11.61 -47.17 30.05
C LEU A 417 12.70 -47.78 30.92
N ASP A 418 13.95 -47.76 30.45
CA ASP A 418 15.10 -48.13 31.24
C ASP A 418 15.56 -46.99 32.17
N ALA A 419 16.67 -47.18 32.90
CA ALA A 419 17.18 -46.16 33.80
C ALA A 419 17.67 -44.90 33.07
N LYS A 420 18.26 -45.04 31.87
CA LYS A 420 18.74 -43.91 31.06
C LYS A 420 17.58 -43.15 30.43
N ASP A 421 16.55 -43.85 29.95
CA ASP A 421 15.35 -43.20 29.43
C ASP A 421 14.68 -42.35 30.51
N TRP A 422 14.51 -42.90 31.72
CA TRP A 422 13.99 -42.15 32.87
C TRP A 422 14.88 -40.97 33.27
N LEU A 423 16.20 -41.12 33.20
CA LEU A 423 17.14 -40.03 33.48
C LEU A 423 16.90 -38.84 32.55
N TYR A 424 16.90 -39.08 31.24
CA TYR A 424 16.65 -38.02 30.26
C TYR A 424 15.25 -37.43 30.40
N LEU A 425 14.24 -38.29 30.56
CA LEU A 425 12.86 -37.87 30.76
C LEU A 425 12.73 -36.93 31.95
N LEU A 426 13.25 -37.31 33.12
CA LEU A 426 13.07 -36.53 34.36
C LEU A 426 13.92 -35.27 34.38
N ALA A 427 15.07 -35.26 33.70
CA ALA A 427 15.89 -34.05 33.57
C ALA A 427 15.13 -32.92 32.85
N PHE A 428 14.33 -33.26 31.83
CA PHE A 428 13.57 -32.28 31.06
C PHE A 428 12.09 -32.17 31.46
N ASN A 429 11.49 -33.21 32.05
CA ASN A 429 10.06 -33.30 32.35
C ASN A 429 9.84 -33.80 33.80
N PRO A 430 10.13 -32.95 34.80
CA PRO A 430 10.10 -33.36 36.19
C PRO A 430 8.71 -33.74 36.73
N GLN A 431 7.62 -33.39 36.02
CA GLN A 431 6.26 -33.70 36.42
C GLN A 431 5.94 -35.21 36.43
N PHE A 432 6.70 -36.04 35.70
CA PHE A 432 6.50 -37.49 35.64
C PHE A 432 7.26 -38.27 36.72
N ALA A 433 7.82 -37.57 37.72
CA ALA A 433 8.62 -38.18 38.79
C ALA A 433 7.85 -39.20 39.64
N ASP A 434 6.54 -39.03 39.79
CA ASP A 434 5.67 -39.96 40.50
C ASP A 434 5.48 -41.29 39.75
N LYS A 435 5.73 -41.31 38.43
CA LYS A 435 5.65 -42.52 37.58
C LYS A 435 6.95 -43.31 37.53
N CYS A 436 8.08 -42.72 37.95
CA CYS A 436 9.38 -43.38 37.91
C CYS A 436 9.51 -44.46 38.98
N ASP A 437 9.66 -45.71 38.55
CA ASP A 437 9.84 -46.90 39.39
C ASP A 437 11.31 -47.35 39.49
N LYS A 438 12.23 -46.66 38.79
CA LYS A 438 13.63 -47.06 38.60
C LYS A 438 14.65 -46.15 39.26
N TRP A 439 14.25 -45.29 40.19
CA TRP A 439 15.17 -44.43 40.98
C TRP A 439 16.37 -45.20 41.55
N HIS A 440 16.14 -46.41 42.08
CA HIS A 440 17.18 -47.26 42.65
C HIS A 440 18.23 -47.73 41.63
N LYS A 441 17.88 -47.77 40.33
CA LYS A 441 18.77 -48.18 39.23
C LYS A 441 19.69 -47.07 38.75
N PHE A 442 19.46 -45.81 39.14
CA PHE A 442 20.33 -44.70 38.77
C PHE A 442 21.71 -44.89 39.41
N SER A 443 22.74 -44.83 38.58
CA SER A 443 24.14 -44.79 39.00
C SER A 443 24.45 -43.44 39.66
N VAL A 444 25.66 -43.32 40.23
CA VAL A 444 26.15 -42.04 40.76
C VAL A 444 26.20 -40.97 39.65
N TYR A 445 26.65 -41.36 38.45
CA TYR A 445 26.68 -40.48 37.28
C TYR A 445 25.29 -40.01 36.88
N ASP A 446 24.30 -40.92 36.84
CA ASP A 446 22.91 -40.58 36.48
C ASP A 446 22.32 -39.61 37.50
N TRP A 447 22.53 -39.85 38.80
CA TRP A 447 22.07 -38.93 39.83
C TRP A 447 22.74 -37.56 39.74
N ARG A 448 24.06 -37.51 39.52
CA ARG A 448 24.79 -36.26 39.32
C ARG A 448 24.21 -35.47 38.15
N TYR A 449 24.01 -36.14 37.01
CA TYR A 449 23.42 -35.52 35.82
C TYR A 449 22.01 -35.01 36.11
N LEU A 450 21.13 -35.85 36.67
CA LEU A 450 19.74 -35.47 36.96
C LEU A 450 19.65 -34.29 37.93
N LEU A 451 20.41 -34.34 39.02
CA LEU A 451 20.33 -33.32 40.07
C LEU A 451 20.93 -32.00 39.59
N GLY A 452 21.93 -32.03 38.71
CA GLY A 452 22.46 -30.84 38.05
C GLY A 452 21.41 -30.08 37.23
N TYR A 453 20.47 -30.79 36.60
CA TYR A 453 19.33 -30.17 35.91
C TYR A 453 18.11 -29.91 36.83
N GLN A 454 17.86 -30.80 37.79
CA GLN A 454 16.63 -30.84 38.60
C GLN A 454 16.93 -31.15 40.07
N SER A 455 17.40 -30.15 40.80
CA SER A 455 17.72 -30.25 42.24
C SER A 455 16.52 -30.67 43.12
N ARG A 456 15.28 -30.49 42.65
CA ARG A 456 14.06 -30.91 43.37
C ARG A 456 13.98 -32.41 43.66
N PHE A 457 14.75 -33.24 42.96
CA PHE A 457 14.82 -34.69 43.19
C PHE A 457 15.84 -35.12 44.24
N ALA A 458 16.46 -34.16 44.95
CA ALA A 458 17.44 -34.43 45.99
C ALA A 458 16.95 -35.40 47.07
N ASN A 459 15.66 -35.33 47.43
CA ASN A 459 15.05 -36.23 48.41
C ASN A 459 14.83 -37.67 47.90
N LYS A 460 14.95 -37.92 46.59
CA LYS A 460 14.87 -39.26 45.99
C LYS A 460 16.24 -39.92 45.82
N CYS A 461 17.33 -39.15 45.92
CA CYS A 461 18.69 -39.68 45.77
C CYS A 461 19.10 -40.52 46.99
N ASP A 462 19.41 -41.79 46.74
CA ASP A 462 19.82 -42.80 47.72
C ASP A 462 21.35 -43.01 47.79
N LYS A 463 22.10 -42.31 46.94
CA LYS A 463 23.53 -42.57 46.69
C LYS A 463 24.45 -41.41 47.05
N TRP A 464 23.99 -40.41 47.82
CA TRP A 464 24.80 -39.28 48.28
C TRP A 464 26.17 -39.70 48.85
N HIS A 465 26.20 -40.75 49.66
CA HIS A 465 27.43 -41.29 50.26
C HIS A 465 28.46 -41.80 49.23
N LYS A 466 28.01 -42.16 48.01
CA LYS A 466 28.86 -42.67 46.92
C LYS A 466 29.40 -41.58 46.01
N PHE A 467 28.98 -40.33 46.18
CA PHE A 467 29.48 -39.22 45.39
C PHE A 467 30.95 -38.99 45.73
N SER A 468 31.77 -38.91 44.69
CA SER A 468 33.16 -38.47 44.80
C SER A 468 33.21 -36.95 44.99
N VAL A 469 34.39 -36.42 45.34
CA VAL A 469 34.58 -34.97 45.43
C VAL A 469 34.30 -34.30 44.08
N TYR A 470 34.70 -34.94 42.98
CA TYR A 470 34.42 -34.45 41.64
C TYR A 470 32.91 -34.37 41.35
N ASP A 471 32.14 -35.37 41.78
CA ASP A 471 30.68 -35.35 41.61
C ASP A 471 30.04 -34.21 42.39
N TRP A 472 30.51 -33.96 43.61
CA TRP A 472 30.04 -32.85 44.45
C TRP A 472 30.45 -31.49 43.91
N GLN A 473 31.68 -31.33 43.43
CA GLN A 473 32.15 -30.10 42.79
C GLN A 473 31.25 -29.74 41.60
N TYR A 474 31.06 -30.69 40.68
CA TYR A 474 30.19 -30.48 39.52
C TYR A 474 28.74 -30.18 39.91
N LEU A 475 28.21 -30.90 40.92
CA LEU A 475 26.83 -30.69 41.32
C LEU A 475 26.62 -29.34 42.02
N LEU A 476 27.54 -28.93 42.89
CA LEU A 476 27.44 -27.68 43.63
C LEU A 476 27.79 -26.47 42.78
N SER A 477 28.61 -26.64 41.74
CA SER A 477 28.84 -25.59 40.75
C SER A 477 27.58 -25.26 39.95
N GLU A 478 26.71 -26.24 39.68
CA GLU A 478 25.44 -26.03 38.98
C GLU A 478 24.27 -25.71 39.95
N GLN A 479 24.25 -26.34 41.13
CA GLN A 479 23.11 -26.34 42.06
C GLN A 479 23.58 -26.15 43.52
N PRO A 480 24.04 -24.94 43.89
CA PRO A 480 24.63 -24.65 45.21
C PRO A 480 23.67 -24.88 46.39
N GLN A 481 22.35 -24.90 46.16
CA GLN A 481 21.35 -25.20 47.18
C GLN A 481 21.39 -26.63 47.71
N LEU A 482 22.12 -27.54 47.05
CA LEU A 482 22.33 -28.93 47.52
C LEU A 482 23.46 -29.07 48.53
N ALA A 483 24.03 -27.94 48.98
CA ALA A 483 25.08 -27.84 49.99
C ALA A 483 24.77 -28.55 51.31
N ASP A 484 23.49 -28.67 51.68
CA ASP A 484 23.05 -29.36 52.91
C ASP A 484 23.17 -30.89 52.82
N LYS A 485 23.28 -31.44 51.60
CA LYS A 485 23.49 -32.87 51.35
C LYS A 485 24.97 -33.24 51.14
N CYS A 486 25.83 -32.24 50.96
CA CYS A 486 27.23 -32.42 50.64
C CYS A 486 28.02 -33.02 51.81
N ASP A 487 28.88 -33.99 51.51
CA ASP A 487 29.85 -34.56 52.44
C ASP A 487 31.15 -33.75 52.36
N TRP A 488 31.17 -32.63 53.10
CA TRP A 488 32.26 -31.65 53.10
C TRP A 488 33.60 -32.21 53.59
N ASP A 489 33.60 -33.31 54.33
CA ASP A 489 34.83 -33.92 54.86
C ASP A 489 35.70 -34.52 53.75
N LYS A 490 35.09 -34.89 52.62
CA LYS A 490 35.82 -35.42 51.45
C LYS A 490 36.64 -34.36 50.72
N PHE A 491 36.34 -33.08 50.88
CA PHE A 491 37.01 -32.01 50.17
C PHE A 491 38.41 -31.76 50.74
N CYS A 492 39.42 -31.85 49.86
CA CYS A 492 40.75 -31.37 50.18
C CYS A 492 40.85 -29.84 49.98
N SER A 493 42.00 -29.28 50.32
CA SER A 493 42.24 -27.84 50.25
C SER A 493 42.08 -27.28 48.82
N PHE A 494 42.59 -28.01 47.82
CA PHE A 494 42.45 -27.68 46.41
C PHE A 494 41.00 -27.74 45.93
N ASP A 495 40.24 -28.72 46.39
CA ASP A 495 38.84 -28.89 46.01
C ASP A 495 37.97 -27.71 46.47
N TRP A 496 38.24 -27.22 47.68
CA TRP A 496 37.60 -26.03 48.22
C TRP A 496 37.97 -24.77 47.42
N ALA A 497 39.23 -24.63 47.01
CA ALA A 497 39.68 -23.50 46.22
C ALA A 497 38.95 -23.43 44.87
N ILE A 498 38.81 -24.56 44.18
CA ILE A 498 38.04 -24.65 42.93
C ILE A 498 36.58 -24.30 43.18
N LEU A 499 35.92 -24.98 44.12
CA LEU A 499 34.49 -24.78 44.36
C LEU A 499 34.16 -23.34 44.75
N LEU A 500 34.94 -22.73 45.65
CA LEU A 500 34.71 -21.33 46.05
C LEU A 500 35.06 -20.33 44.95
N SER A 501 35.91 -20.70 44.00
CA SER A 501 36.19 -19.87 42.83
C SER A 501 34.97 -19.74 41.91
N GLU A 502 34.17 -20.80 41.83
CA GLU A 502 32.94 -20.87 41.02
C GLU A 502 31.71 -20.41 41.81
N GLN A 503 31.60 -20.79 43.08
CA GLN A 503 30.42 -20.56 43.94
C GLN A 503 30.81 -19.94 45.30
N PRO A 504 31.12 -18.63 45.34
CA PRO A 504 31.61 -17.95 46.54
C PRO A 504 30.58 -17.89 47.69
N GLN A 505 29.30 -18.12 47.43
CA GLN A 505 28.26 -18.17 48.45
C GLN A 505 28.38 -19.37 49.40
N LEU A 506 29.14 -20.42 49.03
CA LEU A 506 29.39 -21.59 49.88
C LEU A 506 30.53 -21.37 50.90
N ALA A 507 31.01 -20.12 51.00
CA ALA A 507 32.07 -19.69 51.91
C ALA A 507 31.82 -19.99 53.40
N ASP A 508 30.56 -20.08 53.83
CA ASP A 508 30.18 -20.40 55.20
C ASP A 508 30.36 -21.90 55.53
N LYS A 509 30.42 -22.76 54.51
CA LYS A 509 30.67 -24.21 54.65
C LYS A 509 32.16 -24.56 54.57
N CYS A 510 32.99 -23.65 54.06
CA CYS A 510 34.41 -23.90 53.84
C CYS A 510 35.20 -24.02 55.14
N ASP A 511 35.98 -25.09 55.24
CA ASP A 511 37.05 -25.20 56.22
C ASP A 511 38.28 -24.40 55.73
N TRP A 512 38.29 -23.11 56.07
CA TRP A 512 39.35 -22.15 55.69
C TRP A 512 40.74 -22.50 56.24
N ASP A 513 40.85 -23.47 57.15
CA ASP A 513 42.12 -23.95 57.68
C ASP A 513 42.75 -25.05 56.82
N LYS A 514 41.97 -25.72 55.97
CA LYS A 514 42.52 -26.66 54.97
C LYS A 514 43.29 -25.93 53.86
N LEU A 515 42.87 -24.73 53.47
CA LEU A 515 43.44 -24.00 52.33
C LEU A 515 44.93 -23.64 52.54
N ASP A 516 45.78 -24.13 51.65
CA ASP A 516 47.22 -23.87 51.67
C ASP A 516 47.61 -22.62 50.86
N MET A 517 48.91 -22.33 50.77
CA MET A 517 49.38 -21.13 50.07
C MET A 517 48.92 -21.04 48.61
N PHE A 518 48.94 -22.18 47.91
CA PHE A 518 48.60 -22.26 46.52
C PHE A 518 47.09 -22.09 46.31
N ASP A 519 46.28 -22.72 47.16
CA ASP A 519 44.82 -22.67 47.12
C ASP A 519 44.28 -21.24 47.26
N TRP A 520 44.80 -20.47 48.22
CA TRP A 520 44.41 -19.07 48.36
C TRP A 520 44.89 -18.21 47.20
N CYS A 521 46.04 -18.52 46.58
CA CYS A 521 46.49 -17.81 45.37
C CYS A 521 45.51 -18.05 44.21
N LEU A 522 45.09 -19.31 44.01
CA LEU A 522 44.07 -19.67 43.03
C LEU A 522 42.74 -18.95 43.31
N LEU A 523 42.28 -18.99 44.56
CA LEU A 523 41.04 -18.33 44.97
C LEU A 523 41.15 -16.80 44.87
N TYR A 524 42.29 -16.21 45.18
CA TYR A 524 42.49 -14.76 45.05
C TYR A 524 42.49 -14.30 43.59
N ALA A 525 43.03 -15.12 42.68
CA ALA A 525 43.02 -14.82 41.26
C ALA A 525 41.59 -14.76 40.67
N LYS A 526 40.67 -15.57 41.22
CA LYS A 526 39.29 -15.66 40.72
C LYS A 526 38.28 -14.86 41.55
N GLN A 527 38.45 -14.80 42.87
CA GLN A 527 37.52 -14.23 43.85
C GLN A 527 38.26 -13.38 44.93
N PRO A 528 38.90 -12.26 44.55
CA PRO A 528 39.76 -11.47 45.45
C PRO A 528 39.01 -10.89 46.66
N GLU A 529 37.73 -10.54 46.51
CA GLU A 529 36.92 -10.00 47.61
C GLU A 529 36.60 -11.04 48.67
N LEU A 530 36.36 -12.29 48.26
CA LEU A 530 36.14 -13.39 49.18
C LEU A 530 37.40 -13.66 50.02
N VAL A 531 38.56 -13.64 49.37
CA VAL A 531 39.85 -13.76 50.05
C VAL A 531 40.10 -12.60 51.01
N LYS A 532 39.83 -11.34 50.60
CA LYS A 532 39.97 -10.18 51.49
C LYS A 532 39.09 -10.28 52.75
N LYS A 533 37.91 -10.89 52.63
CA LYS A 533 36.98 -11.08 53.74
C LYS A 533 37.49 -12.14 54.73
N HIS A 534 37.93 -13.29 54.23
CA HIS A 534 38.25 -14.46 55.07
C HIS A 534 39.74 -14.61 55.42
N CYS A 535 40.65 -13.87 54.75
CA CYS A 535 42.10 -14.01 54.90
C CYS A 535 42.75 -12.89 55.75
N ARG A 536 41.98 -12.02 56.44
CA ARG A 536 42.50 -10.84 57.16
C ARG A 536 43.61 -11.15 58.19
N SER A 537 43.59 -12.33 58.82
CA SER A 537 44.63 -12.76 59.78
C SER A 537 45.82 -13.47 59.11
N LYS A 538 45.60 -14.29 58.07
CA LYS A 538 46.65 -15.03 57.36
C LYS A 538 47.48 -14.14 56.41
N ILE A 539 46.90 -13.08 55.83
CA ILE A 539 47.61 -12.11 54.96
C ILE A 539 48.81 -11.45 55.66
N LYS A 540 48.75 -11.18 56.98
CA LYS A 540 49.88 -10.63 57.74
C LYS A 540 51.06 -11.60 57.79
N LEU A 541 50.80 -12.87 58.05
CA LEU A 541 51.81 -13.94 58.04
C LEU A 541 52.36 -14.21 56.64
N TRP A 542 51.54 -14.04 55.60
CA TRP A 542 51.92 -14.30 54.21
C TRP A 542 52.75 -13.17 53.62
N ARG A 543 52.42 -11.91 53.91
CA ARG A 543 53.29 -10.76 53.58
C ARG A 543 54.68 -10.90 54.22
N ILE A 544 54.76 -11.51 55.40
CA ILE A 544 56.04 -11.80 56.07
C ILE A 544 56.74 -12.96 55.36
N LYS A 545 56.11 -14.14 55.23
CA LYS A 545 56.69 -15.33 54.60
C LYS A 545 57.11 -15.11 53.14
N PHE A 546 56.28 -14.47 52.32
CA PHE A 546 56.56 -14.15 50.91
C PHE A 546 57.73 -13.16 50.78
N ARG A 547 57.82 -12.15 51.67
CA ARG A 547 59.00 -11.25 51.74
C ARG A 547 60.27 -12.01 52.12
N THR A 548 60.22 -12.97 53.04
CA THR A 548 61.38 -13.82 53.40
C THR A 548 61.77 -14.81 52.31
N ALA A 549 60.82 -15.45 51.60
CA ALA A 549 61.08 -16.42 50.54
C ALA A 549 61.65 -15.75 49.27
N VAL A 550 61.04 -14.64 48.85
CA VAL A 550 61.58 -13.80 47.75
C VAL A 550 62.95 -13.24 48.15
N SER A 551 63.17 -12.88 49.42
CA SER A 551 64.48 -12.47 49.91
C SER A 551 65.50 -13.61 50.01
N SER A 552 65.12 -14.88 50.19
CA SER A 552 66.08 -15.99 50.27
C SER A 552 66.45 -16.55 48.90
N ASP A 553 65.51 -16.62 47.96
CA ASP A 553 65.77 -17.08 46.59
C ASP A 553 66.48 -16.02 45.75
N LEU A 554 66.18 -14.72 45.95
CA LEU A 554 67.02 -13.65 45.40
C LEU A 554 68.43 -13.67 45.99
N LYS A 555 68.61 -14.07 47.25
CA LYS A 555 69.95 -14.20 47.87
C LYS A 555 70.72 -15.46 47.43
N LYS A 556 70.03 -16.52 47.00
CA LYS A 556 70.66 -17.75 46.47
C LYS A 556 71.03 -17.64 45.00
N ASN A 557 70.26 -16.89 44.21
CA ASN A 557 70.57 -16.67 42.78
C ASN A 557 71.47 -15.45 42.53
N PHE A 558 71.84 -14.69 43.57
CA PHE A 558 72.86 -13.62 43.55
C PHE A 558 74.12 -13.96 44.37
N ARG A 559 74.37 -15.24 44.67
CA ARG A 559 75.62 -15.71 45.29
C ARG A 559 76.31 -16.75 44.44
#